data_AF-A0A969U153-F1
#
_entry.id   AF-A0A969U153-F1
#
_cell.length_a   1.000
_cell.length_b   1.000
_cell.length_c   1.000
_cell.angle_alpha   90.00
_cell.angle_beta   90.00
_cell.angle_gamma   90.00
#
_symmetry.space_group_name_H-M   'P 1'
#
loop_
_entity.id
_entity.type
_entity.pdbx_description
1 polymer ?
#
loop_
_entity_poly.entity_id
_entity_poly.type
_entity_poly.pdbx_seq_one_letter_code
_entity_poly.pdbx_strand_id
1 'polypeptide(L)'
;MELFGEQKRCLDGLVTSIEQLGGRVELPKLEQIAELIIQTMRGPWRYFHTSEHIFEVGGSVDPIEVLAALFHDLVYVQVDQGVGFNISSAICPFVKEVRSQLVIKDKTELPDDRIYQLVEAVFGFVPGQTLSPFAGQNEFLSAVIAGKCLETFLPASTIAQIAACIEATIPFRGVSPSGLSAIELLHQRMINANRDFNLGLSEAETAETVKRAVRLANRDVENFASPNSSNFLDNTWNLMPETNHELSNVNSYTVGGYRRSLQKMEGFLNFLKPELVFQQFMSEPDDSTYESTIARTRKNIAVAKLYLGVKLITIAILEALSYRLGRDIPLSTMMGELRVPGFTTSALEDYLPDRSIAYPLENQLQSEVLDLLAIGRNKESPYDIKNSPVSTFIIKSIGFAETDNYLKKAKEFFTGQMSSEDFLSECDSDVVETISSGVMRLFDSRKTALGKVKLVHKAVS
;
A
#
# COMPACT_ATOMS: atom_id res chain seq x y z
N MET A 1 6.79 24.17 -9.05
CA MET A 1 6.99 23.84 -10.48
C MET A 1 6.39 22.47 -10.78
N GLU A 2 6.61 21.46 -9.93
CA GLU A 2 6.00 20.12 -10.06
C GLU A 2 4.46 20.11 -10.00
N LEU A 3 3.83 20.80 -9.03
CA LEU A 3 2.37 20.85 -8.90
C LEU A 3 1.66 21.29 -10.20
N PHE A 4 2.17 22.35 -10.82
CA PHE A 4 1.63 22.85 -12.09
C PHE A 4 1.80 21.84 -13.24
N GLY A 5 2.89 21.05 -13.22
CA GLY A 5 3.11 19.98 -14.18
C GLY A 5 2.12 18.83 -14.02
N GLU A 6 1.87 18.38 -12.79
CA GLU A 6 0.90 17.33 -12.48
C GLU A 6 -0.53 17.74 -12.80
N GLN A 7 -0.93 18.95 -12.41
CA GLN A 7 -2.24 19.53 -12.74
C GLN A 7 -2.44 19.61 -14.24
N LYS A 8 -1.42 20.05 -14.99
CA LYS A 8 -1.48 20.11 -16.45
C LYS A 8 -1.62 18.72 -17.06
N ARG A 9 -0.82 17.73 -16.63
CA ARG A 9 -0.93 16.34 -17.12
C ARG A 9 -2.32 15.75 -16.85
N CYS A 10 -2.88 16.01 -15.68
CA CYS A 10 -4.24 15.60 -15.34
C CYS A 10 -5.28 16.27 -16.23
N LEU A 11 -5.17 17.59 -16.44
CA LEU A 11 -6.06 18.36 -17.31
C LEU A 11 -5.99 17.86 -18.76
N ASP A 12 -4.78 17.67 -19.29
CA ASP A 12 -4.57 17.16 -20.64
C ASP A 12 -5.20 15.77 -20.81
N GLY A 13 -5.10 14.90 -19.78
CA GLY A 13 -5.75 13.60 -19.73
C GLY A 13 -7.29 13.68 -19.74
N LEU A 14 -7.87 14.58 -18.93
CA LEU A 14 -9.32 14.82 -18.90
C LEU A 14 -9.83 15.33 -20.26
N VAL A 15 -9.20 16.38 -20.80
CA VAL A 15 -9.61 17.01 -22.07
C VAL A 15 -9.54 15.99 -23.20
N THR A 16 -8.38 15.35 -23.37
CA THR A 16 -8.15 14.41 -24.47
C THR A 16 -9.12 13.24 -24.40
N SER A 17 -9.34 12.67 -23.22
CA SER A 17 -10.23 11.51 -23.07
C SER A 17 -11.70 11.88 -23.30
N ILE A 18 -12.15 13.03 -22.81
CA ILE A 18 -13.52 13.52 -23.04
C ILE A 18 -13.74 13.81 -24.52
N GLU A 19 -12.78 14.42 -25.23
CA GLU A 19 -12.87 14.67 -26.67
C GLU A 19 -12.94 13.37 -27.48
N GLN A 20 -12.09 12.39 -27.16
CA GLN A 20 -12.10 11.08 -27.83
C GLN A 20 -13.42 10.33 -27.63
N LEU A 21 -14.07 10.53 -26.49
CA LEU A 21 -15.40 9.97 -26.18
C LEU A 21 -16.55 10.78 -26.78
N GLY A 22 -16.25 11.82 -27.59
CA GLY A 22 -17.26 12.69 -28.21
C GLY A 22 -17.99 13.61 -27.22
N GLY A 23 -17.42 13.80 -26.02
CA GLY A 23 -17.97 14.63 -24.97
C GLY A 23 -17.77 16.13 -25.21
N ARG A 24 -18.41 16.95 -24.38
CA ARG A 24 -18.28 18.41 -24.44
C ARG A 24 -17.11 18.86 -23.56
N VAL A 25 -16.19 19.64 -24.12
CA VAL A 25 -15.10 20.25 -23.35
C VAL A 25 -15.51 21.63 -22.84
N GLU A 26 -15.45 21.83 -21.52
CA GLU A 26 -15.53 23.16 -20.90
C GLU A 26 -14.28 23.37 -20.04
N LEU A 27 -13.22 23.90 -20.64
CA LEU A 27 -11.89 24.03 -20.02
C LEU A 27 -11.92 24.59 -18.58
N PRO A 28 -12.63 25.69 -18.26
CA PRO A 28 -12.62 26.22 -16.89
C PRO A 28 -13.15 25.26 -15.82
N LYS A 29 -14.08 24.37 -16.18
CA LYS A 29 -14.59 23.35 -15.25
C LYS A 29 -13.63 22.16 -15.15
N LEU A 30 -13.04 21.75 -16.27
CA LEU A 30 -12.05 20.67 -16.27
C LEU A 30 -10.77 21.05 -15.52
N GLU A 31 -10.37 22.33 -15.56
CA GLU A 31 -9.28 22.86 -14.73
C GLU A 31 -9.58 22.70 -13.23
N GLN A 32 -10.81 23.01 -12.79
CA GLN A 32 -11.23 22.81 -11.40
C GLN A 32 -11.25 21.33 -11.00
N ILE A 33 -11.65 20.45 -11.91
CA ILE A 33 -11.64 19.01 -11.69
C ILE A 33 -10.21 18.47 -11.60
N ALA A 34 -9.32 18.89 -12.50
CA ALA A 34 -7.90 18.51 -12.45
C ALA A 34 -7.23 19.00 -11.15
N GLU A 35 -7.55 20.22 -10.71
CA GLU A 35 -7.09 20.74 -9.43
C GLU A 35 -7.60 19.90 -8.26
N LEU A 36 -8.89 19.57 -8.24
CA LEU A 36 -9.50 18.71 -7.21
C LEU A 36 -8.78 17.36 -7.11
N ILE A 37 -8.56 16.70 -8.26
CA ILE A 37 -7.88 15.40 -8.32
C ILE A 37 -6.47 15.51 -7.73
N ILE A 38 -5.63 16.42 -8.27
CA ILE A 38 -4.23 16.52 -7.83
C ILE A 38 -4.10 16.96 -6.37
N GLN A 39 -5.01 17.80 -5.86
CA GLN A 39 -4.99 18.18 -4.45
C GLN A 39 -5.23 16.97 -3.52
N THR A 40 -6.15 16.07 -3.86
CA THR A 40 -6.42 14.88 -3.02
C THR A 40 -5.26 13.88 -3.00
N MET A 41 -4.50 13.77 -4.09
CA MET A 41 -3.36 12.87 -4.20
C MET A 41 -2.10 13.36 -3.46
N ARG A 42 -2.12 14.57 -2.89
CA ARG A 42 -1.00 15.20 -2.19
C ARG A 42 -1.16 15.22 -0.68
N GLY A 43 -2.04 14.39 -0.14
CA GLY A 43 -2.16 14.18 1.31
C GLY A 43 -0.81 13.78 1.91
N PRO A 44 -0.50 14.19 3.16
CA PRO A 44 0.80 13.92 3.80
C PRO A 44 1.08 12.42 4.03
N TRP A 45 0.06 11.59 3.88
CA TRP A 45 0.10 10.15 4.07
C TRP A 45 0.07 9.35 2.76
N ARG A 46 -0.02 10.03 1.60
CA ARG A 46 -0.04 9.41 0.27
C ARG A 46 1.39 9.21 -0.23
N TYR A 47 1.94 8.00 -0.07
CA TYR A 47 3.29 7.61 -0.49
C TYR A 47 3.28 6.66 -1.70
N PHE A 48 2.23 5.86 -1.83
CA PHE A 48 1.98 4.94 -2.92
C PHE A 48 0.86 5.49 -3.81
N HIS A 49 -0.31 5.80 -3.23
CA HIS A 49 -1.49 6.29 -3.96
C HIS A 49 -1.35 7.79 -4.27
N THR A 50 -0.50 8.10 -5.25
CA THR A 50 -0.06 9.46 -5.63
C THR A 50 -0.56 9.86 -7.02
N SER A 51 -0.30 11.11 -7.42
CA SER A 51 -0.52 11.62 -8.77
C SER A 51 0.19 10.78 -9.85
N GLU A 52 1.43 10.35 -9.61
CA GLU A 52 2.15 9.53 -10.59
C GLU A 52 1.49 8.16 -10.75
N HIS A 53 1.05 7.56 -9.63
CA HIS A 53 0.35 6.28 -9.64
C HIS A 53 -0.91 6.31 -10.50
N ILE A 54 -1.80 7.29 -10.33
CA ILE A 54 -3.02 7.38 -11.15
C ILE A 54 -2.72 7.56 -12.65
N PHE A 55 -1.58 8.18 -13.00
CA PHE A 55 -1.17 8.31 -14.40
C PHE A 55 -0.58 7.03 -14.98
N GLU A 56 0.17 6.27 -14.19
CA GLU A 56 0.69 4.95 -14.57
C GLU A 56 -0.48 3.96 -14.77
N VAL A 57 -1.41 3.90 -13.82
CA VAL A 57 -2.62 3.05 -13.89
C VAL A 57 -3.51 3.40 -15.07
N GLY A 58 -3.66 4.69 -15.39
CA GLY A 58 -4.48 5.12 -16.54
C GLY A 58 -3.91 4.71 -17.88
N GLY A 59 -2.58 4.70 -18.02
CA GLY A 59 -1.92 4.51 -19.31
C GLY A 59 -2.29 5.63 -20.28
N SER A 60 -2.34 5.34 -21.59
CA SER A 60 -2.53 6.38 -22.61
C SER A 60 -3.39 5.97 -23.81
N VAL A 61 -3.98 4.77 -23.80
CA VAL A 61 -4.62 4.19 -24.99
C VAL A 61 -6.14 4.29 -24.95
N ASP A 62 -6.79 3.80 -23.89
CA ASP A 62 -8.25 3.80 -23.80
C ASP A 62 -8.75 4.96 -22.92
N PRO A 63 -9.60 5.87 -23.44
CA PRO A 63 -10.03 7.06 -22.71
C PRO A 63 -10.93 6.75 -21.51
N ILE A 64 -11.63 5.60 -21.48
CA ILE A 64 -12.42 5.18 -20.31
C ILE A 64 -11.49 4.75 -19.19
N GLU A 65 -10.44 3.99 -19.53
CA GLU A 65 -9.43 3.55 -18.56
C GLU A 65 -8.66 4.75 -18.00
N VAL A 66 -8.28 5.72 -18.84
CA VAL A 66 -7.63 6.97 -18.39
C VAL A 66 -8.52 7.72 -17.40
N LEU A 67 -9.79 7.96 -17.76
CA LEU A 67 -10.72 8.68 -16.87
C LEU A 67 -10.96 7.91 -15.57
N ALA A 68 -11.16 6.60 -15.60
CA ALA A 68 -11.34 5.81 -14.38
C ALA A 68 -10.12 5.89 -13.45
N ALA A 69 -8.91 5.77 -14.00
CA ALA A 69 -7.69 5.82 -13.20
C ALA A 69 -7.47 7.17 -12.52
N LEU A 70 -7.80 8.29 -13.20
CA LEU A 70 -7.69 9.63 -12.62
C LEU A 70 -8.56 9.81 -11.36
N PHE A 71 -9.61 9.02 -11.19
CA PHE A 71 -10.54 9.14 -10.08
C PHE A 71 -10.47 8.00 -9.05
N HIS A 72 -10.01 6.80 -9.40
CA HIS A 72 -10.24 5.61 -8.57
C HIS A 72 -9.76 5.73 -7.10
N ASP A 73 -8.66 6.45 -6.88
CA ASP A 73 -8.04 6.67 -5.56
C ASP A 73 -8.34 8.02 -4.90
N LEU A 74 -9.29 8.78 -5.45
CA LEU A 74 -9.62 10.14 -5.01
C LEU A 74 -10.01 10.19 -3.53
N VAL A 75 -10.70 9.17 -3.04
CA VAL A 75 -11.10 9.01 -1.65
C VAL A 75 -10.30 7.89 -1.01
N TYR A 76 -9.58 8.18 0.08
CA TYR A 76 -8.89 7.14 0.85
C TYR A 76 -8.97 7.42 2.36
N VAL A 77 -10.14 7.16 2.93
CA VAL A 77 -10.51 7.63 4.28
C VAL A 77 -9.53 7.15 5.36
N GLN A 78 -9.03 5.93 5.25
CA GLN A 78 -8.17 5.31 6.26
C GLN A 78 -6.75 5.87 6.24
N VAL A 79 -6.28 6.29 5.06
CA VAL A 79 -4.96 6.91 4.85
C VAL A 79 -5.03 8.40 5.18
N ASP A 80 -6.06 9.10 4.70
CA ASP A 80 -6.21 10.55 4.89
C ASP A 80 -6.76 10.94 6.27
N GLN A 81 -7.12 9.97 7.11
CA GLN A 81 -7.80 10.14 8.41
C GLN A 81 -9.13 10.90 8.32
N GLY A 82 -9.84 10.77 7.20
CA GLY A 82 -11.12 11.45 6.97
C GLY A 82 -11.41 11.67 5.48
N VAL A 83 -12.47 12.43 5.21
CA VAL A 83 -12.82 12.89 3.85
C VAL A 83 -12.45 14.36 3.73
N GLY A 84 -11.66 14.73 2.72
CA GLY A 84 -11.26 16.11 2.49
C GLY A 84 -12.46 17.04 2.24
N PHE A 85 -12.38 18.27 2.74
CA PHE A 85 -13.48 19.25 2.64
C PHE A 85 -13.92 19.48 1.19
N ASN A 86 -12.96 19.57 0.26
CA ASN A 86 -13.23 19.86 -1.16
C ASN A 86 -14.03 18.77 -1.88
N ILE A 87 -13.90 17.51 -1.45
CA ILE A 87 -14.65 16.37 -2.02
C ILE A 87 -15.89 16.02 -1.20
N SER A 88 -15.98 16.50 0.05
CA SER A 88 -17.09 16.18 0.95
C SER A 88 -18.45 16.61 0.40
N SER A 89 -18.52 17.74 -0.31
CA SER A 89 -19.78 18.26 -0.88
C SER A 89 -20.38 17.32 -1.93
N ALA A 90 -19.56 16.54 -2.63
CA ALA A 90 -20.00 15.56 -3.61
C ALA A 90 -20.48 14.24 -2.97
N ILE A 91 -20.06 13.93 -1.74
CA ILE A 91 -20.33 12.66 -1.05
C ILE A 91 -21.42 12.81 0.03
N CYS A 92 -21.40 13.89 0.80
CA CYS A 92 -22.32 14.17 1.92
C CYS A 92 -23.82 14.07 1.57
N PRO A 93 -24.29 14.34 0.33
CA PRO A 93 -25.68 14.07 -0.03
C PRO A 93 -26.07 12.61 0.13
N PHE A 94 -25.14 11.66 -0.04
CA PHE A 94 -25.41 10.23 -0.21
C PHE A 94 -25.03 9.35 0.99
N VAL A 95 -24.09 9.79 1.81
CA VAL A 95 -23.61 9.01 2.98
C VAL A 95 -23.71 9.81 4.27
N LYS A 96 -23.75 9.10 5.40
CA LYS A 96 -23.72 9.64 6.76
C LYS A 96 -22.75 8.83 7.62
N GLU A 97 -22.16 9.46 8.63
CA GLU A 97 -21.37 8.74 9.63
C GLU A 97 -22.28 8.23 10.75
N VAL A 98 -22.21 6.93 11.05
CA VAL A 98 -22.92 6.29 12.15
C VAL A 98 -21.91 5.46 12.93
N ARG A 99 -21.67 5.80 14.20
CA ARG A 99 -20.72 5.10 15.08
C ARG A 99 -19.33 4.92 14.44
N SER A 100 -18.81 5.98 13.83
CA SER A 100 -17.49 6.00 13.16
C SER A 100 -17.38 5.10 11.94
N GLN A 101 -18.51 4.72 11.33
CA GLN A 101 -18.58 4.04 10.05
C GLN A 101 -19.39 4.87 9.07
N LEU A 102 -18.97 4.87 7.80
CA LEU A 102 -19.75 5.48 6.74
C LEU A 102 -20.89 4.55 6.36
N VAL A 103 -22.08 5.10 6.24
CA VAL A 103 -23.31 4.38 5.90
C VAL A 103 -23.99 5.12 4.76
N ILE A 104 -24.37 4.39 3.71
CA ILE A 104 -25.22 4.94 2.65
C ILE A 104 -26.55 5.36 3.30
N LYS A 105 -27.01 6.57 3.01
CA LYS A 105 -28.27 7.06 3.60
C LYS A 105 -29.45 6.16 3.24
N ASP A 106 -30.48 6.21 4.07
CA ASP A 106 -31.69 5.44 3.81
C ASP A 106 -32.41 5.99 2.58
N LYS A 107 -33.21 5.15 1.91
CA LYS A 107 -33.89 5.51 0.66
C LYS A 107 -34.73 6.80 0.75
N THR A 108 -35.28 7.11 1.92
CA THR A 108 -36.08 8.33 2.16
C THR A 108 -35.25 9.60 2.30
N GLU A 109 -33.95 9.47 2.55
CA GLU A 109 -33.01 10.58 2.75
C GLU A 109 -32.14 10.83 1.51
N LEU A 110 -32.03 9.84 0.62
CA LEU A 110 -31.29 9.96 -0.62
C LEU A 110 -31.99 10.92 -1.60
N PRO A 111 -31.25 11.82 -2.27
CA PRO A 111 -31.81 12.63 -3.34
C PRO A 111 -32.14 11.75 -4.55
N ASP A 112 -33.07 12.21 -5.39
CA ASP A 112 -33.33 11.59 -6.68
C ASP A 112 -32.24 11.98 -7.69
N ASP A 113 -31.10 11.31 -7.59
CA ASP A 113 -29.92 11.53 -8.44
C ASP A 113 -29.64 10.28 -9.27
N ARG A 114 -29.90 10.38 -10.58
CA ARG A 114 -29.79 9.27 -11.52
C ARG A 114 -28.35 8.76 -11.69
N ILE A 115 -27.35 9.63 -11.61
CA ILE A 115 -25.94 9.24 -11.76
C ILE A 115 -25.46 8.52 -10.51
N TYR A 116 -25.84 9.00 -9.33
CA TYR A 116 -25.59 8.27 -8.08
C TYR A 116 -26.24 6.88 -8.09
N GLN A 117 -27.52 6.78 -8.44
CA GLN A 117 -28.24 5.50 -8.53
C GLN A 117 -27.57 4.53 -9.52
N LEU A 118 -27.03 5.06 -10.63
CA LEU A 118 -26.27 4.27 -11.60
C LEU A 118 -24.97 3.72 -10.99
N VAL A 119 -24.19 4.55 -10.31
CA VAL A 119 -22.95 4.11 -9.64
C VAL A 119 -23.26 3.09 -8.54
N GLU A 120 -24.30 3.33 -7.73
CA GLU A 120 -24.79 2.38 -6.72
C GLU A 120 -25.13 1.01 -7.33
N ALA A 121 -25.83 1.00 -8.47
CA ALA A 121 -26.17 -0.22 -9.19
C ALA A 121 -24.95 -0.97 -9.75
N VAL A 122 -23.96 -0.25 -10.29
CA VAL A 122 -22.71 -0.84 -10.81
C VAL A 122 -21.88 -1.48 -9.69
N PHE A 123 -21.84 -0.87 -8.51
CA PHE A 123 -21.16 -1.42 -7.32
C PHE A 123 -21.98 -2.52 -6.64
N GLY A 124 -23.29 -2.56 -6.86
CA GLY A 124 -24.20 -3.48 -6.18
C GLY A 124 -24.39 -3.14 -4.70
N PHE A 125 -24.24 -1.86 -4.35
CA PHE A 125 -24.53 -1.37 -3.02
C PHE A 125 -26.01 -1.01 -2.90
N VAL A 126 -26.49 -0.86 -1.65
CA VAL A 126 -27.89 -0.55 -1.37
C VAL A 126 -28.04 0.55 -0.30
N PRO A 127 -29.17 1.27 -0.29
CA PRO A 127 -29.44 2.26 0.75
C PRO A 127 -29.41 1.65 2.15
N GLY A 128 -28.85 2.38 3.12
CA GLY A 128 -28.67 1.91 4.50
C GLY A 128 -27.47 0.97 4.71
N GLN A 129 -26.75 0.57 3.65
CA GLN A 129 -25.57 -0.30 3.77
C GLN A 129 -24.42 0.43 4.48
N THR A 130 -23.82 -0.26 5.46
CA THR A 130 -22.54 0.18 6.04
C THR A 130 -21.41 -0.09 5.06
N LEU A 131 -20.65 0.95 4.74
CA LEU A 131 -19.47 0.86 3.89
C LEU A 131 -18.29 0.31 4.69
N SER A 132 -17.52 -0.59 4.05
CA SER A 132 -16.33 -1.20 4.65
C SER A 132 -15.09 -0.83 3.83
N PRO A 133 -13.99 -0.43 4.48
CA PRO A 133 -12.69 -0.25 3.83
C PRO A 133 -12.25 -1.46 3.00
N PHE A 134 -12.65 -2.67 3.43
CA PHE A 134 -12.26 -3.93 2.80
C PHE A 134 -13.27 -4.43 1.75
N ALA A 135 -14.31 -3.65 1.48
CA ALA A 135 -15.38 -4.03 0.56
C ALA A 135 -15.74 -2.89 -0.40
N GLY A 136 -14.77 -2.08 -0.81
CA GLY A 136 -14.95 -1.09 -1.87
C GLY A 136 -15.46 0.28 -1.45
N GLN A 137 -15.31 0.65 -0.16
CA GLN A 137 -15.76 1.97 0.31
C GLN A 137 -15.09 3.11 -0.45
N ASN A 138 -13.78 3.05 -0.63
CA ASN A 138 -12.99 4.14 -1.19
C ASN A 138 -13.31 4.31 -2.68
N GLU A 139 -13.27 3.21 -3.40
CA GLU A 139 -13.56 3.07 -4.83
C GLU A 139 -14.99 3.52 -5.14
N PHE A 140 -15.97 3.15 -4.30
CA PHE A 140 -17.35 3.61 -4.47
C PHE A 140 -17.48 5.12 -4.32
N LEU A 141 -16.88 5.69 -3.29
CA LEU A 141 -16.95 7.13 -3.05
C LEU A 141 -16.19 7.91 -4.14
N SER A 142 -15.05 7.39 -4.60
CA SER A 142 -14.32 7.88 -5.77
C SER A 142 -15.16 7.84 -7.04
N ALA A 143 -15.86 6.74 -7.30
CA ALA A 143 -16.74 6.59 -8.47
C ALA A 143 -17.97 7.51 -8.42
N VAL A 144 -18.53 7.76 -7.24
CA VAL A 144 -19.59 8.76 -7.06
C VAL A 144 -19.08 10.14 -7.46
N ILE A 145 -17.89 10.54 -6.99
CA ILE A 145 -17.31 11.83 -7.37
C ILE A 145 -17.02 11.87 -8.88
N ALA A 146 -16.45 10.80 -9.46
CA ALA A 146 -16.21 10.71 -10.89
C ALA A 146 -17.50 10.93 -11.69
N GLY A 147 -18.58 10.24 -11.32
CA GLY A 147 -19.88 10.40 -11.95
C GLY A 147 -20.39 11.84 -11.87
N LYS A 148 -20.35 12.46 -10.68
CA LYS A 148 -20.80 13.84 -10.49
C LYS A 148 -19.94 14.88 -11.23
N CYS A 149 -18.63 14.67 -11.31
CA CYS A 149 -17.73 15.54 -12.06
C CYS A 149 -17.92 15.41 -13.58
N LEU A 150 -18.28 14.22 -14.07
CA LEU A 150 -18.33 13.93 -15.50
C LEU A 150 -19.73 14.05 -16.13
N GLU A 151 -20.80 14.15 -15.33
CA GLU A 151 -22.20 14.13 -15.81
C GLU A 151 -22.56 15.24 -16.81
N THR A 152 -21.84 16.38 -16.79
CA THR A 152 -22.08 17.47 -17.74
C THR A 152 -21.31 17.32 -19.05
N PHE A 153 -20.38 16.37 -19.12
CA PHE A 153 -19.45 16.21 -20.24
C PHE A 153 -19.69 14.91 -21.01
N LEU A 154 -20.17 13.87 -20.34
CA LEU A 154 -20.29 12.52 -20.88
C LEU A 154 -21.70 11.93 -20.65
N PRO A 155 -22.17 11.05 -21.56
CA PRO A 155 -23.43 10.37 -21.37
C PRO A 155 -23.36 9.35 -20.23
N ALA A 156 -24.52 9.01 -19.66
CA ALA A 156 -24.64 8.05 -18.56
C ALA A 156 -24.04 6.67 -18.91
N SER A 157 -24.10 6.25 -20.19
CA SER A 157 -23.50 5.00 -20.64
C SER A 157 -21.98 4.99 -20.45
N THR A 158 -21.28 6.07 -20.79
CA THR A 158 -19.85 6.21 -20.57
C THR A 158 -19.51 6.27 -19.08
N ILE A 159 -20.31 6.99 -18.29
CA ILE A 159 -20.11 7.07 -16.82
C ILE A 159 -20.25 5.68 -16.17
N ALA A 160 -21.20 4.86 -16.63
CA ALA A 160 -21.33 3.47 -16.16
C ALA A 160 -20.06 2.65 -16.43
N GLN A 161 -19.43 2.84 -17.59
CA GLN A 161 -18.19 2.15 -17.94
C GLN A 161 -17.02 2.60 -17.07
N ILE A 162 -16.90 3.91 -16.81
CA ILE A 162 -15.89 4.46 -15.90
C ILE A 162 -16.10 3.91 -14.49
N ALA A 163 -17.34 3.91 -13.99
CA ALA A 163 -17.68 3.37 -12.68
C ALA A 163 -17.37 1.87 -12.58
N ALA A 164 -17.58 1.09 -13.66
CA ALA A 164 -17.22 -0.32 -13.70
C ALA A 164 -15.71 -0.54 -13.61
N CYS A 165 -14.91 0.29 -14.30
CA CYS A 165 -13.46 0.24 -14.18
C CYS A 165 -12.99 0.55 -12.75
N ILE A 166 -13.55 1.58 -12.10
CA ILE A 166 -13.23 1.90 -10.70
C ILE A 166 -13.70 0.80 -9.75
N GLU A 167 -14.86 0.18 -9.99
CA GLU A 167 -15.34 -0.94 -9.17
C GLU A 167 -14.38 -2.14 -9.22
N ALA A 168 -13.79 -2.40 -10.38
CA ALA A 168 -12.87 -3.52 -10.54
C ALA A 168 -11.55 -3.34 -9.77
N THR A 169 -11.17 -2.11 -9.40
CA THR A 169 -9.95 -1.88 -8.59
C THR A 169 -10.10 -2.31 -7.15
N ILE A 170 -11.31 -2.65 -6.67
CA ILE A 170 -11.50 -3.20 -5.31
C ILE A 170 -10.76 -4.55 -5.21
N PRO A 171 -9.65 -4.63 -4.46
CA PRO A 171 -8.71 -5.71 -4.62
C PRO A 171 -9.08 -6.95 -3.78
N PHE A 172 -8.51 -8.10 -4.16
CA PHE A 172 -8.47 -9.34 -3.34
C PHE A 172 -9.82 -9.93 -2.92
N ARG A 173 -10.87 -9.64 -3.68
CA ARG A 173 -12.22 -10.17 -3.40
C ARG A 173 -12.31 -11.65 -3.72
N GLY A 174 -12.80 -12.42 -2.75
CA GLY A 174 -13.08 -13.84 -2.93
C GLY A 174 -14.29 -14.08 -3.83
N VAL A 175 -14.53 -15.35 -4.17
CA VAL A 175 -15.74 -15.77 -4.88
C VAL A 175 -16.98 -15.60 -4.01
N SER A 176 -18.09 -15.25 -4.64
CA SER A 176 -19.39 -15.14 -3.98
C SER A 176 -19.88 -16.50 -3.47
N PRO A 177 -20.92 -16.52 -2.60
CA PRO A 177 -21.59 -17.77 -2.22
C PRO A 177 -22.16 -18.58 -3.40
N SER A 178 -22.43 -17.92 -4.54
CA SER A 178 -22.88 -18.57 -5.78
C SER A 178 -21.72 -19.07 -6.66
N GLY A 179 -20.47 -18.93 -6.20
CA GLY A 179 -19.27 -19.37 -6.92
C GLY A 179 -18.78 -18.42 -8.01
N LEU A 180 -19.36 -17.23 -8.12
CA LEU A 180 -18.95 -16.22 -9.12
C LEU A 180 -17.78 -15.39 -8.59
N SER A 181 -16.82 -15.10 -9.46
CA SER A 181 -15.77 -14.11 -9.21
C SER A 181 -16.34 -12.69 -9.14
N ALA A 182 -15.55 -11.76 -8.60
CA ALA A 182 -15.91 -10.35 -8.53
C ALA A 182 -16.19 -9.75 -9.92
N ILE A 183 -15.39 -10.12 -10.92
CA ILE A 183 -15.51 -9.61 -12.28
C ILE A 183 -16.76 -10.14 -13.01
N GLU A 184 -17.14 -11.39 -12.74
CA GLU A 184 -18.40 -11.95 -13.26
C GLU A 184 -19.63 -11.30 -12.63
N LEU A 185 -19.56 -10.98 -11.33
CA LEU A 185 -20.61 -10.21 -10.67
C LEU A 185 -20.71 -8.78 -11.25
N LEU A 186 -19.58 -8.13 -11.52
CA LEU A 186 -19.56 -6.84 -12.20
C LEU A 186 -20.23 -6.92 -13.58
N HIS A 187 -19.93 -7.96 -14.36
CA HIS A 187 -20.58 -8.17 -15.65
C HIS A 187 -22.11 -8.30 -15.52
N GLN A 188 -22.61 -9.08 -14.55
CA GLN A 188 -24.05 -9.18 -14.30
C GLN A 188 -24.68 -7.84 -13.88
N ARG A 189 -23.99 -7.08 -13.03
CA ARG A 189 -24.46 -5.75 -12.61
C ARG A 189 -24.47 -4.77 -13.78
N MET A 190 -23.48 -4.81 -14.67
CA MET A 190 -23.47 -4.01 -15.89
C MET A 190 -24.61 -4.35 -16.85
N ILE A 191 -24.94 -5.63 -17.02
CA ILE A 191 -26.13 -6.04 -17.81
C ILE A 191 -27.42 -5.46 -17.20
N ASN A 192 -27.56 -5.56 -15.88
CA ASN A 192 -28.74 -5.02 -15.18
C ASN A 192 -28.79 -3.49 -15.28
N ALA A 193 -27.68 -2.79 -15.03
CA ALA A 193 -27.60 -1.34 -15.12
C ALA A 193 -27.89 -0.85 -16.54
N ASN A 194 -27.38 -1.53 -17.58
CA ASN A 194 -27.66 -1.21 -18.98
C ASN A 194 -29.17 -1.22 -19.28
N ARG A 195 -29.88 -2.24 -18.77
CA ARG A 195 -31.34 -2.35 -18.89
C ARG A 195 -32.06 -1.28 -18.05
N ASP A 196 -31.75 -1.19 -16.77
CA ASP A 196 -32.53 -0.41 -15.81
C ASP A 196 -32.36 1.10 -16.02
N PHE A 197 -31.21 1.53 -16.56
CA PHE A 197 -30.91 2.93 -16.87
C PHE A 197 -31.04 3.27 -18.36
N ASN A 198 -31.41 2.30 -19.21
CA ASN A 198 -31.50 2.44 -20.67
C ASN A 198 -30.20 3.00 -21.28
N LEU A 199 -29.05 2.42 -20.94
CA LEU A 199 -27.74 2.93 -21.39
C LEU A 199 -27.49 2.66 -22.88
N GLY A 200 -28.21 1.72 -23.49
CA GLY A 200 -28.13 1.43 -24.93
C GLY A 200 -26.87 0.68 -25.35
N LEU A 201 -26.14 0.07 -24.40
CA LEU A 201 -24.97 -0.75 -24.71
C LEU A 201 -25.40 -2.09 -25.30
N SER A 202 -24.72 -2.54 -26.34
CA SER A 202 -24.83 -3.91 -26.83
C SER A 202 -24.18 -4.91 -25.85
N GLU A 203 -24.43 -6.20 -26.06
CA GLU A 203 -23.76 -7.27 -25.31
C GLU A 203 -22.24 -7.22 -25.50
N ALA A 204 -21.77 -6.97 -26.72
CA ALA A 204 -20.35 -6.83 -27.03
C ALA A 204 -19.72 -5.62 -26.32
N GLU A 205 -20.40 -4.48 -26.30
CA GLU A 205 -19.92 -3.30 -25.57
C GLU A 205 -19.91 -3.52 -24.06
N THR A 206 -20.91 -4.22 -23.52
CA THR A 206 -20.97 -4.58 -22.09
C THR A 206 -19.81 -5.50 -21.71
N ALA A 207 -19.52 -6.51 -22.52
CA ALA A 207 -18.37 -7.39 -22.32
C ALA A 207 -17.04 -6.62 -22.43
N GLU A 208 -16.90 -5.70 -23.40
CA GLU A 208 -15.71 -4.87 -23.55
C GLU A 208 -15.51 -3.91 -22.38
N THR A 209 -16.58 -3.36 -21.80
CA THR A 209 -16.49 -2.58 -20.55
C THR A 209 -15.84 -3.38 -19.43
N VAL A 210 -16.24 -4.64 -19.27
CA VAL A 210 -15.67 -5.50 -18.22
C VAL A 210 -14.21 -5.84 -18.53
N LYS A 211 -13.83 -6.01 -19.80
CA LYS A 211 -12.43 -6.18 -20.21
C LYS A 211 -11.57 -4.95 -19.90
N ARG A 212 -12.07 -3.74 -20.18
CA ARG A 212 -11.42 -2.48 -19.74
C ARG A 212 -11.21 -2.45 -18.23
N ALA A 213 -12.24 -2.85 -17.49
CA ALA A 213 -12.18 -2.91 -16.04
C ALA A 213 -11.10 -3.90 -15.54
N VAL A 214 -10.98 -5.07 -16.17
CA VAL A 214 -9.89 -6.02 -15.89
C VAL A 214 -8.52 -5.43 -16.20
N ARG A 215 -8.33 -4.78 -17.36
CA ARG A 215 -7.05 -4.16 -17.72
C ARG A 215 -6.63 -3.10 -16.72
N LEU A 216 -7.55 -2.24 -16.30
CA LEU A 216 -7.27 -1.19 -15.33
C LEU A 216 -6.96 -1.78 -13.94
N ALA A 217 -7.80 -2.68 -13.44
CA ALA A 217 -7.59 -3.33 -12.15
C ALA A 217 -6.27 -4.12 -12.10
N ASN A 218 -5.91 -4.81 -13.18
CA ASN A 218 -4.65 -5.55 -13.25
C ASN A 218 -3.43 -4.62 -13.32
N ARG A 219 -3.56 -3.42 -13.90
CA ARG A 219 -2.49 -2.41 -13.91
C ARG A 219 -2.32 -1.77 -12.53
N ASP A 220 -3.41 -1.52 -11.81
CA ASP A 220 -3.39 -1.01 -10.45
C ASP A 220 -2.54 -1.88 -9.50
N VAL A 221 -2.68 -3.20 -9.62
CA VAL A 221 -1.93 -4.17 -8.79
C VAL A 221 -0.73 -4.82 -9.51
N GLU A 222 -0.26 -4.27 -10.64
CA GLU A 222 0.74 -4.93 -11.50
C GLU A 222 2.06 -5.21 -10.77
N ASN A 223 2.39 -4.38 -9.76
CA ASN A 223 3.59 -4.50 -8.97
C ASN A 223 3.73 -5.86 -8.28
N PHE A 224 2.62 -6.53 -7.95
CA PHE A 224 2.63 -7.88 -7.38
C PHE A 224 3.27 -8.92 -8.30
N ALA A 225 3.20 -8.72 -9.62
CA ALA A 225 3.79 -9.61 -10.62
C ALA A 225 5.12 -9.09 -11.18
N SER A 226 5.78 -8.14 -10.49
CA SER A 226 7.10 -7.64 -10.86
C SER A 226 8.07 -8.79 -11.16
N PRO A 227 8.82 -8.77 -12.28
CA PRO A 227 9.82 -9.81 -12.57
C PRO A 227 10.94 -9.90 -11.52
N ASN A 228 11.27 -8.76 -10.90
CA ASN A 228 12.25 -8.66 -9.83
C ASN A 228 11.54 -8.40 -8.49
N SER A 229 11.80 -9.25 -7.49
CA SER A 229 11.19 -9.13 -6.17
C SER A 229 11.62 -7.87 -5.42
N SER A 230 12.77 -7.27 -5.74
CA SER A 230 13.16 -5.99 -5.12
C SER A 230 12.22 -4.85 -5.52
N ASN A 231 11.73 -4.82 -6.77
CA ASN A 231 10.72 -3.85 -7.21
C ASN A 231 9.37 -4.07 -6.50
N PHE A 232 8.97 -5.33 -6.30
CA PHE A 232 7.77 -5.64 -5.54
C PHE A 232 7.89 -5.15 -4.09
N LEU A 233 9.04 -5.39 -3.45
CA LEU A 233 9.29 -4.94 -2.08
C LEU A 233 9.41 -3.42 -1.95
N ASP A 234 9.95 -2.70 -2.94
CA ASP A 234 9.96 -1.23 -2.94
C ASP A 234 8.55 -0.66 -2.82
N ASN A 235 7.63 -1.16 -3.65
CA ASN A 235 6.23 -0.76 -3.63
C ASN A 235 5.54 -1.16 -2.31
N THR A 236 5.83 -2.37 -1.82
CA THR A 236 5.35 -2.82 -0.50
C THR A 236 5.81 -1.91 0.63
N TRP A 237 7.06 -1.40 0.56
CA TRP A 237 7.58 -0.43 1.51
C TRP A 237 6.90 0.93 1.38
N ASN A 238 6.57 1.39 0.17
CA ASN A 238 5.84 2.66 0.01
C ASN A 238 4.44 2.64 0.63
N LEU A 239 3.80 1.46 0.77
CA LEU A 239 2.51 1.29 1.44
C LEU A 239 2.59 1.35 2.98
N MET A 240 3.76 1.08 3.57
CA MET A 240 3.87 0.97 5.03
C MET A 240 3.54 2.28 5.77
N PRO A 241 4.06 3.47 5.36
CA PRO A 241 3.74 4.73 6.01
C PRO A 241 2.27 5.13 5.86
N GLU A 242 1.61 4.78 4.76
CA GLU A 242 0.21 5.13 4.52
C GLU A 242 -0.74 4.46 5.51
N THR A 243 -0.37 3.29 6.02
CA THR A 243 -1.18 2.53 6.98
C THR A 243 -0.60 2.57 8.41
N ASN A 244 0.56 3.21 8.58
CA ASN A 244 1.29 3.34 9.84
C ASN A 244 1.94 4.72 9.96
N HIS A 245 1.13 5.70 10.36
CA HIS A 245 1.55 7.10 10.43
C HIS A 245 2.67 7.36 11.44
N GLU A 246 2.94 6.44 12.38
CA GLU A 246 4.11 6.52 13.28
C GLU A 246 5.43 6.61 12.49
N LEU A 247 5.50 6.03 11.29
CA LEU A 247 6.72 6.01 10.46
C LEU A 247 7.07 7.36 9.81
N SER A 248 6.15 8.34 9.78
CA SER A 248 6.42 9.64 9.17
C SER A 248 7.42 10.48 9.95
N ASN A 249 7.54 10.25 11.27
CA ASN A 249 8.47 10.97 12.12
C ASN A 249 9.80 10.21 12.19
N VAL A 250 10.58 10.36 11.13
CA VAL A 250 11.89 9.72 10.95
C VAL A 250 12.78 9.89 12.20
N ASN A 251 13.49 8.83 12.60
CA ASN A 251 14.33 8.72 13.79
C ASN A 251 13.61 8.83 15.15
N SER A 252 12.29 9.07 15.20
CA SER A 252 11.53 9.17 16.45
C SER A 252 10.54 8.04 16.70
N TYR A 253 10.19 7.26 15.65
CA TYR A 253 9.36 6.08 15.83
C TYR A 253 10.06 5.03 16.71
N THR A 254 9.28 4.33 17.52
CA THR A 254 9.80 3.40 18.53
C THR A 254 10.05 2.02 17.96
N VAL A 255 10.83 1.21 18.68
CA VAL A 255 11.09 -0.18 18.29
C VAL A 255 9.76 -0.95 18.12
N GLY A 256 8.86 -0.80 19.09
CA GLY A 256 7.54 -1.42 19.05
C GLY A 256 6.63 -0.86 17.94
N GLY A 257 6.73 0.43 17.62
CA GLY A 257 6.00 1.04 16.49
C GLY A 257 6.42 0.48 15.13
N TYR A 258 7.73 0.38 14.90
CA TYR A 258 8.27 -0.25 13.69
C TYR A 258 7.87 -1.73 13.57
N ARG A 259 7.98 -2.50 14.67
CA ARG A 259 7.48 -3.88 14.71
C ARG A 259 6.02 -3.97 14.31
N ARG A 260 5.12 -3.19 14.93
CA ARG A 260 3.67 -3.25 14.63
C ARG A 260 3.41 -3.01 13.15
N SER A 261 4.15 -2.10 12.54
CA SER A 261 4.07 -1.81 11.10
C SER A 261 4.46 -3.03 10.26
N LEU A 262 5.59 -3.67 10.58
CA LEU A 262 6.02 -4.91 9.92
C LEU A 262 5.02 -6.06 10.12
N GLN A 263 4.46 -6.21 11.32
CA GLN A 263 3.49 -7.28 11.61
C GLN A 263 2.19 -7.11 10.84
N LYS A 264 1.68 -5.88 10.68
CA LYS A 264 0.49 -5.64 9.85
C LYS A 264 0.75 -6.06 8.40
N MET A 265 1.90 -5.69 7.85
CA MET A 265 2.28 -6.06 6.48
C MET A 265 2.46 -7.57 6.32
N GLU A 266 3.11 -8.23 7.28
CA GLU A 266 3.25 -9.68 7.30
C GLU A 266 1.90 -10.39 7.40
N GLY A 267 0.99 -9.89 8.24
CA GLY A 267 -0.38 -10.40 8.36
C GLY A 267 -1.16 -10.26 7.05
N PHE A 268 -1.07 -9.11 6.40
CA PHE A 268 -1.69 -8.86 5.08
C PHE A 268 -1.20 -9.86 4.03
N LEU A 269 0.13 -9.99 3.86
CA LEU A 269 0.70 -10.91 2.87
C LEU A 269 0.38 -12.37 3.17
N ASN A 270 0.24 -12.76 4.44
CA ASN A 270 -0.18 -14.10 4.83
C ASN A 270 -1.65 -14.42 4.53
N PHE A 271 -2.51 -13.41 4.61
CA PHE A 271 -3.91 -13.54 4.22
C PHE A 271 -4.10 -13.59 2.69
N LEU A 272 -3.22 -12.92 1.95
CA LEU A 272 -3.34 -12.76 0.51
C LEU A 272 -3.22 -14.10 -0.24
N LYS A 273 -4.20 -14.37 -1.10
CA LYS A 273 -4.18 -15.48 -2.06
C LYS A 273 -3.70 -14.96 -3.42
N PRO A 274 -2.62 -15.49 -3.99
CA PRO A 274 -2.09 -15.06 -5.28
C PRO A 274 -3.13 -15.03 -6.41
N GLU A 275 -4.06 -15.99 -6.39
CA GLU A 275 -5.13 -16.17 -7.37
C GLU A 275 -6.21 -15.08 -7.31
N LEU A 276 -6.24 -14.28 -6.23
CA LEU A 276 -7.19 -13.17 -6.07
C LEU A 276 -6.58 -11.80 -6.39
N VAL A 277 -5.29 -11.75 -6.76
CA VAL A 277 -4.60 -10.49 -7.07
C VAL A 277 -5.01 -10.00 -8.46
N PHE A 278 -4.87 -10.84 -9.48
CA PHE A 278 -5.19 -10.49 -10.86
C PHE A 278 -6.54 -11.06 -11.27
N GLN A 279 -7.28 -10.30 -12.08
CA GLN A 279 -8.55 -10.70 -12.67
C GLN A 279 -8.35 -11.20 -14.10
N GLN A 280 -9.26 -12.07 -14.54
CA GLN A 280 -9.36 -12.51 -15.93
C GLN A 280 -10.82 -12.56 -16.34
N PHE A 281 -11.15 -12.09 -17.54
CA PHE A 281 -12.51 -12.15 -18.07
C PHE A 281 -12.51 -12.36 -19.58
N MET A 282 -13.17 -13.41 -20.07
CA MET A 282 -13.31 -13.72 -21.50
C MET A 282 -11.98 -13.63 -22.27
N SER A 283 -10.95 -14.30 -21.74
CA SER A 283 -9.56 -14.32 -22.26
C SER A 283 -8.87 -12.95 -22.29
N GLU A 284 -9.28 -12.03 -21.41
CA GLU A 284 -8.57 -10.78 -21.12
C GLU A 284 -8.03 -10.82 -19.67
N PRO A 285 -6.70 -10.86 -19.45
CA PRO A 285 -5.69 -11.22 -20.45
C PRO A 285 -5.84 -12.68 -20.89
N ASP A 286 -5.09 -13.10 -21.91
CA ASP A 286 -5.09 -14.51 -22.33
C ASP A 286 -4.57 -15.44 -21.22
N ASP A 287 -4.94 -16.72 -21.29
CA ASP A 287 -4.66 -17.71 -20.24
C ASP A 287 -3.16 -17.83 -19.93
N SER A 288 -2.30 -17.79 -20.95
CA SER A 288 -0.84 -17.89 -20.76
C SER A 288 -0.29 -16.66 -20.03
N THR A 289 -0.74 -15.47 -20.42
CA THR A 289 -0.37 -14.22 -19.74
C THR A 289 -0.88 -14.22 -18.29
N TYR A 290 -2.11 -14.65 -18.07
CA TYR A 290 -2.70 -14.75 -16.74
C TYR A 290 -1.93 -15.72 -15.84
N GLU A 291 -1.71 -16.95 -16.28
CA GLU A 291 -0.96 -17.97 -15.54
C GLU A 291 0.47 -17.53 -15.20
N SER A 292 1.17 -16.91 -16.16
CA SER A 292 2.51 -16.37 -15.95
C SER A 292 2.52 -15.26 -14.89
N THR A 293 1.50 -14.40 -14.90
CA THR A 293 1.34 -13.30 -13.94
C THR A 293 1.10 -13.85 -12.54
N ILE A 294 0.17 -14.80 -12.39
CA ILE A 294 -0.09 -15.48 -11.10
C ILE A 294 1.17 -16.21 -10.59
N ALA A 295 1.94 -16.86 -11.46
CA ALA A 295 3.18 -17.53 -11.07
C ALA A 295 4.22 -16.54 -10.49
N ARG A 296 4.39 -15.37 -11.11
CA ARG A 296 5.27 -14.31 -10.58
C ARG A 296 4.77 -13.78 -9.25
N THR A 297 3.46 -13.58 -9.11
CA THR A 297 2.84 -13.14 -7.86
C THR A 297 3.06 -14.13 -6.72
N ARG A 298 2.88 -15.43 -6.97
CA ARG A 298 3.19 -16.50 -5.99
C ARG A 298 4.63 -16.40 -5.51
N LYS A 299 5.57 -16.25 -6.44
CA LYS A 299 7.00 -16.10 -6.13
C LYS A 299 7.24 -14.85 -5.26
N ASN A 300 6.76 -13.68 -5.68
CA ASN A 300 6.97 -12.41 -5.00
C ASN A 300 6.38 -12.40 -3.58
N ILE A 301 5.17 -12.94 -3.40
CA ILE A 301 4.55 -13.09 -2.08
C ILE A 301 5.38 -14.04 -1.20
N ALA A 302 5.89 -15.14 -1.73
CA ALA A 302 6.76 -16.05 -0.97
C ALA A 302 8.08 -15.37 -0.54
N VAL A 303 8.70 -14.60 -1.44
CA VAL A 303 9.90 -13.78 -1.14
C VAL A 303 9.60 -12.80 -0.02
N ALA A 304 8.51 -12.03 -0.13
CA ALA A 304 8.16 -11.02 0.87
C ALA A 304 7.80 -11.62 2.23
N LYS A 305 7.10 -12.76 2.27
CA LYS A 305 6.79 -13.49 3.52
C LYS A 305 8.07 -13.88 4.25
N LEU A 306 9.01 -14.50 3.55
CA LEU A 306 10.26 -14.93 4.16
C LEU A 306 11.11 -13.71 4.58
N TYR A 307 11.25 -12.70 3.71
CA TYR A 307 11.95 -11.46 4.01
C TYR A 307 11.39 -10.74 5.25
N LEU A 308 10.08 -10.55 5.34
CA LEU A 308 9.42 -9.93 6.49
C LEU A 308 9.52 -10.79 7.75
N GLY A 309 9.44 -12.12 7.62
CA GLY A 309 9.65 -13.05 8.73
C GLY A 309 11.02 -12.83 9.38
N VAL A 310 12.08 -12.73 8.57
CA VAL A 310 13.42 -12.43 9.07
C VAL A 310 13.50 -11.05 9.73
N LYS A 311 12.92 -10.01 9.12
CA LYS A 311 12.89 -8.67 9.72
C LYS A 311 12.10 -8.64 11.04
N LEU A 312 11.05 -9.45 11.17
CA LEU A 312 10.28 -9.60 12.40
C LEU A 312 11.08 -10.28 13.52
N ILE A 313 11.85 -11.33 13.21
CA ILE A 313 12.77 -11.94 14.17
C ILE A 313 13.81 -10.91 14.64
N THR A 314 14.34 -10.14 13.69
CA THR A 314 15.34 -9.10 13.97
C THR A 314 14.79 -8.04 14.93
N ILE A 315 13.60 -7.49 14.63
CA ILE A 315 13.00 -6.47 15.49
C ILE A 315 12.55 -7.05 16.83
N ALA A 316 12.21 -8.35 16.92
CA ALA A 316 11.91 -9.00 18.20
C ALA A 316 13.11 -9.01 19.14
N ILE A 317 14.29 -9.37 18.63
CA ILE A 317 15.53 -9.35 19.42
C ILE A 317 15.83 -7.93 19.89
N LEU A 318 15.72 -6.94 19.01
CA LEU A 318 15.95 -5.54 19.36
C LEU A 318 14.92 -5.01 20.36
N GLU A 319 13.65 -5.36 20.24
CA GLU A 319 12.58 -4.95 21.17
C GLU A 319 12.79 -5.59 22.54
N ALA A 320 13.10 -6.88 22.60
CA ALA A 320 13.39 -7.57 23.86
C ALA A 320 14.62 -6.98 24.56
N LEU A 321 15.70 -6.67 23.83
CA LEU A 321 16.86 -5.96 24.38
C LEU A 321 16.50 -4.54 24.84
N SER A 322 15.64 -3.83 24.08
CA SER A 322 15.26 -2.46 24.40
C SER A 322 14.56 -2.33 25.76
N TYR A 323 13.85 -3.37 26.21
CA TYR A 323 13.14 -3.37 27.49
C TYR A 323 14.06 -3.20 28.70
N ARG A 324 15.37 -3.47 28.54
CA ARG A 324 16.38 -3.21 29.58
C ARG A 324 16.73 -1.72 29.71
N LEU A 325 16.39 -0.91 28.72
CA LEU A 325 16.57 0.55 28.70
C LEU A 325 15.24 1.28 28.96
N GLY A 326 14.16 0.75 28.39
CA GLY A 326 12.81 1.27 28.50
C GLY A 326 11.86 0.54 27.56
N ARG A 327 10.56 0.50 27.88
CA ARG A 327 9.57 -0.27 27.09
C ARG A 327 9.25 0.32 25.71
N ASP A 328 9.47 1.62 25.52
CA ASP A 328 9.08 2.33 24.32
C ASP A 328 10.14 3.39 23.97
N ILE A 329 11.28 2.91 23.48
CA ILE A 329 12.41 3.78 23.08
C ILE A 329 12.45 3.94 21.55
N PRO A 330 12.98 5.06 21.03
CA PRO A 330 13.19 5.24 19.59
C PRO A 330 14.04 4.12 18.99
N LEU A 331 13.70 3.63 17.79
CA LEU A 331 14.51 2.60 17.12
C LEU A 331 15.95 3.07 16.88
N SER A 332 16.11 4.37 16.61
CA SER A 332 17.40 5.02 16.45
C SER A 332 18.30 4.85 17.68
N THR A 333 17.72 4.68 18.88
CA THR A 333 18.49 4.41 20.11
C THR A 333 19.22 3.07 20.01
N MET A 334 18.58 2.05 19.44
CA MET A 334 19.14 0.70 19.30
C MET A 334 20.01 0.53 18.05
N MET A 335 19.62 1.14 16.93
CA MET A 335 20.24 0.88 15.63
C MET A 335 21.17 2.00 15.11
N GLY A 336 21.08 3.21 15.67
CA GLY A 336 21.69 4.40 15.07
C GLY A 336 20.66 5.24 14.31
N GLU A 337 21.00 6.50 14.05
CA GLU A 337 20.17 7.39 13.23
C GLU A 337 20.34 7.06 11.75
N LEU A 338 19.29 7.28 10.94
CA LEU A 338 19.45 7.26 9.49
C LEU A 338 20.47 8.31 9.06
N ARG A 339 21.39 7.93 8.16
CA ARG A 339 22.49 8.78 7.72
C ARG A 339 21.93 10.00 6.97
N VAL A 340 22.30 11.19 7.43
CA VAL A 340 21.97 12.46 6.77
C VAL A 340 23.22 12.96 6.03
N PRO A 341 23.12 13.45 4.78
CA PRO A 341 24.25 14.02 4.06
C PRO A 341 24.99 15.07 4.90
N GLY A 342 26.31 14.90 5.07
CA GLY A 342 27.15 15.80 5.87
C GLY A 342 27.30 15.43 7.35
N PHE A 343 26.59 14.41 7.84
CA PHE A 343 26.72 13.90 9.21
C PHE A 343 27.06 12.40 9.23
N THR A 344 28.19 12.05 9.85
CA THR A 344 28.55 10.66 10.12
C THR A 344 28.22 10.31 11.56
N THR A 345 27.17 9.52 11.73
CA THR A 345 26.80 8.89 13.01
C THR A 345 27.13 7.41 12.95
N SER A 346 27.63 6.85 14.06
CA SER A 346 27.81 5.40 14.16
C SER A 346 26.44 4.71 14.18
N ALA A 347 26.38 3.53 13.57
CA ALA A 347 25.21 2.66 13.55
C ALA A 347 25.57 1.26 14.09
N LEU A 348 24.55 0.47 14.44
CA LEU A 348 24.73 -0.89 14.95
C LEU A 348 25.48 -1.79 13.94
N GLU A 349 25.22 -1.59 12.64
CA GLU A 349 25.88 -2.32 11.54
C GLU A 349 27.42 -2.19 11.57
N ASP A 350 27.96 -1.07 12.05
CA ASP A 350 29.41 -0.82 12.12
C ASP A 350 30.13 -1.74 13.14
N TYR A 351 29.36 -2.39 14.02
CA TYR A 351 29.86 -3.22 15.10
C TYR A 351 29.54 -4.71 14.94
N LEU A 352 28.83 -5.08 13.88
CA LEU A 352 28.53 -6.48 13.57
C LEU A 352 29.67 -7.10 12.73
N PRO A 353 30.04 -8.37 12.96
CA PRO A 353 31.04 -9.04 12.15
C PRO A 353 30.46 -9.41 10.78
N ASP A 354 31.28 -9.28 9.73
CA ASP A 354 30.95 -9.90 8.45
C ASP A 354 31.21 -11.41 8.52
N ARG A 355 30.14 -12.19 8.63
CA ARG A 355 30.21 -13.66 8.68
C ARG A 355 30.05 -14.25 7.28
N SER A 356 30.72 -15.37 7.03
CA SER A 356 30.31 -16.28 5.94
C SER A 356 28.99 -16.96 6.32
N ILE A 357 28.27 -17.46 5.32
CA ILE A 357 27.03 -18.20 5.55
C ILE A 357 27.39 -19.50 6.29
N ALA A 358 26.87 -19.70 7.50
CA ALA A 358 27.14 -20.89 8.30
C ALA A 358 26.40 -22.14 7.82
N TYR A 359 25.22 -21.94 7.20
CA TYR A 359 24.34 -23.02 6.74
C TYR A 359 24.05 -22.89 5.24
N PRO A 360 24.00 -23.99 4.46
CA PRO A 360 23.75 -23.93 3.04
C PRO A 360 22.35 -23.38 2.73
N LEU A 361 22.23 -22.67 1.62
CA LEU A 361 20.94 -22.26 1.07
C LEU A 361 20.33 -23.44 0.32
N GLU A 362 19.07 -23.77 0.62
CA GLU A 362 18.39 -24.94 0.08
C GLU A 362 17.76 -24.69 -1.29
N ASN A 363 17.42 -23.44 -1.60
CA ASN A 363 16.68 -23.09 -2.81
C ASN A 363 16.91 -21.64 -3.26
N GLN A 364 16.44 -21.33 -4.46
CA GLN A 364 16.57 -20.00 -5.08
C GLN A 364 15.86 -18.90 -4.27
N LEU A 365 14.75 -19.22 -3.61
CA LEU A 365 13.99 -18.28 -2.78
C LEU A 365 14.85 -17.76 -1.62
N GLN A 366 15.56 -18.65 -0.93
CA GLN A 366 16.48 -18.29 0.15
C GLN A 366 17.65 -17.44 -0.35
N SER A 367 18.22 -17.77 -1.51
CA SER A 367 19.27 -16.97 -2.14
C SER A 367 18.78 -15.55 -2.43
N GLU A 368 17.62 -15.42 -3.04
CA GLU A 368 17.03 -14.12 -3.38
C GLU A 368 16.72 -13.29 -2.14
N VAL A 369 16.17 -13.90 -1.09
CA VAL A 369 15.91 -13.20 0.18
C VAL A 369 17.22 -12.78 0.86
N LEU A 370 18.26 -13.61 0.84
CA LEU A 370 19.56 -13.21 1.41
C LEU A 370 20.16 -12.02 0.66
N ASP A 371 20.09 -12.01 -0.67
CA ASP A 371 20.55 -10.88 -1.49
C ASP A 371 19.75 -9.61 -1.16
N LEU A 372 18.43 -9.71 -1.01
CA LEU A 372 17.57 -8.58 -0.61
C LEU A 372 17.90 -8.05 0.79
N LEU A 373 18.27 -8.92 1.75
CA LEU A 373 18.68 -8.50 3.08
C LEU A 373 20.08 -7.85 3.06
N ALA A 374 21.02 -8.40 2.29
CA ALA A 374 22.40 -7.96 2.28
C ALA A 374 22.63 -6.71 1.42
N ILE A 375 22.14 -6.73 0.19
CA ILE A 375 22.33 -5.68 -0.84
C ILE A 375 21.23 -4.62 -0.71
N GLY A 376 20.00 -5.05 -0.42
CA GLY A 376 18.84 -4.19 -0.23
C GLY A 376 17.87 -4.15 -1.40
N ARG A 377 16.76 -3.43 -1.18
CA ARG A 377 15.79 -3.09 -2.22
C ARG A 377 16.36 -2.09 -3.23
N ASN A 378 15.70 -1.85 -4.36
CA ASN A 378 16.26 -0.97 -5.40
C ASN A 378 16.14 0.51 -5.03
N LYS A 379 15.10 0.90 -4.28
CA LYS A 379 14.87 2.27 -3.84
C LYS A 379 15.16 2.43 -2.35
N GLU A 380 15.67 3.60 -1.98
CA GLU A 380 15.73 4.01 -0.58
C GLU A 380 14.37 4.56 -0.14
N SER A 381 13.99 4.27 1.11
CA SER A 381 12.80 4.83 1.72
C SER A 381 13.22 5.97 2.67
N PRO A 382 12.51 7.11 2.74
CA PRO A 382 12.92 8.23 3.61
C PRO A 382 13.01 7.87 5.10
N TYR A 383 12.36 6.78 5.53
CA TYR A 383 12.20 6.37 6.92
C TYR A 383 12.86 5.03 7.27
N ASP A 384 13.49 4.34 6.30
CA ASP A 384 14.14 3.02 6.51
C ASP A 384 15.34 2.85 5.56
N ILE A 385 16.36 2.10 5.99
CA ILE A 385 17.47 1.71 5.11
C ILE A 385 17.02 0.63 4.12
N LYS A 386 17.63 0.61 2.92
CA LYS A 386 17.22 -0.33 1.86
C LYS A 386 17.65 -1.77 2.10
N ASN A 387 18.79 -1.98 2.77
CA ASN A 387 19.27 -3.29 3.19
C ASN A 387 18.93 -3.53 4.67
N SER A 388 19.25 -4.71 5.20
CA SER A 388 18.95 -5.08 6.58
C SER A 388 20.13 -5.83 7.20
N PRO A 389 21.22 -5.13 7.56
CA PRO A 389 22.48 -5.75 7.98
C PRO A 389 22.36 -6.64 9.21
N VAL A 390 21.54 -6.23 10.19
CA VAL A 390 21.28 -7.05 11.39
C VAL A 390 20.55 -8.35 11.00
N SER A 391 19.56 -8.26 10.12
CA SER A 391 18.84 -9.43 9.59
C SER A 391 19.75 -10.36 8.78
N THR A 392 20.64 -9.79 7.96
CA THR A 392 21.66 -10.52 7.21
C THR A 392 22.62 -11.26 8.15
N PHE A 393 23.08 -10.60 9.22
CA PHE A 393 23.91 -11.22 10.25
C PHE A 393 23.19 -12.40 10.92
N ILE A 394 21.93 -12.22 11.33
CA ILE A 394 21.12 -13.27 11.97
C ILE A 394 21.01 -14.49 11.05
N ILE A 395 20.58 -14.30 9.80
CA ILE A 395 20.38 -15.43 8.88
C ILE A 395 21.67 -16.11 8.47
N LYS A 396 22.76 -15.36 8.28
CA LYS A 396 24.08 -15.98 8.08
C LYS A 396 24.52 -16.83 9.28
N SER A 397 24.02 -16.53 10.49
CA SER A 397 24.40 -17.20 11.74
C SER A 397 23.52 -18.40 12.09
N ILE A 398 22.20 -18.35 11.84
CA ILE A 398 21.25 -19.43 12.23
C ILE A 398 20.65 -20.19 11.03
N GLY A 399 20.78 -19.66 9.82
CA GLY A 399 20.21 -20.24 8.61
C GLY A 399 18.70 -20.02 8.45
N PHE A 400 18.17 -20.27 7.24
CA PHE A 400 16.75 -20.08 6.96
C PHE A 400 15.85 -21.16 7.57
N ALA A 401 16.37 -22.37 7.81
CA ALA A 401 15.59 -23.49 8.36
C ALA A 401 14.97 -23.17 9.73
N GLU A 402 15.63 -22.33 10.53
CA GLU A 402 15.14 -21.93 11.86
C GLU A 402 14.16 -20.76 11.84
N THR A 403 13.92 -20.13 10.68
CA THR A 403 13.10 -18.91 10.58
C THR A 403 11.69 -19.10 11.15
N ASP A 404 11.02 -20.20 10.79
CA ASP A 404 9.64 -20.45 11.24
C ASP A 404 9.54 -20.63 12.75
N ASN A 405 10.51 -21.34 13.33
CA ASN A 405 10.61 -21.57 14.77
C ASN A 405 10.82 -20.24 15.53
N TYR A 406 11.79 -19.44 15.09
CA TYR A 406 12.09 -18.14 15.71
C TYR A 406 10.95 -17.14 15.52
N LEU A 407 10.30 -17.13 14.35
CA LEU A 407 9.16 -16.24 14.09
C LEU A 407 7.97 -16.60 14.97
N LYS A 408 7.72 -17.89 15.23
CA LYS A 408 6.69 -18.32 16.17
C LYS A 408 6.97 -17.79 17.58
N LYS A 409 8.19 -17.97 18.09
CA LYS A 409 8.60 -17.45 19.42
C LYS A 409 8.51 -15.92 19.47
N ALA A 410 8.90 -15.22 18.40
CA ALA A 410 8.75 -13.78 18.29
C ALA A 410 7.27 -13.37 18.41
N LYS A 411 6.35 -14.08 17.76
CA LYS A 411 4.90 -13.83 17.86
C LYS A 411 4.35 -14.09 19.27
N GLU A 412 4.82 -15.11 19.97
CA GLU A 412 4.48 -15.36 21.38
C GLU A 412 4.98 -14.21 22.28
N PHE A 413 6.19 -13.70 22.04
CA PHE A 413 6.70 -12.50 22.71
C PHE A 413 5.84 -11.26 22.42
N PHE A 414 5.50 -11.01 21.15
CA PHE A 414 4.71 -9.84 20.74
C PHE A 414 3.30 -9.81 21.35
N THR A 415 2.73 -10.97 21.66
CA THR A 415 1.41 -11.12 22.29
C THR A 415 1.49 -11.16 23.82
N GLY A 416 2.69 -11.04 24.40
CA GLY A 416 2.92 -11.08 25.84
C GLY A 416 2.82 -12.47 26.47
N GLN A 417 2.76 -13.53 25.66
CA GLN A 417 2.73 -14.92 26.12
C GLN A 417 4.12 -15.42 26.56
N MET A 418 5.17 -14.75 26.10
CA MET A 418 6.57 -15.00 26.46
C MET A 418 7.21 -13.71 26.94
N SER A 419 8.00 -13.76 28.01
CA SER A 419 8.72 -12.57 28.50
C SER A 419 9.91 -12.24 27.58
N SER A 420 10.43 -11.00 27.67
CA SER A 420 11.60 -10.60 26.89
C SER A 420 12.85 -11.43 27.22
N GLU A 421 13.02 -11.80 28.49
CA GLU A 421 14.19 -12.60 28.92
C GLU A 421 14.07 -14.06 28.48
N ASP A 422 12.87 -14.64 28.57
CA ASP A 422 12.63 -15.99 28.06
C ASP A 422 12.84 -16.05 26.54
N PHE A 423 12.32 -15.06 25.80
CA PHE A 423 12.52 -14.97 24.36
C PHE A 423 14.00 -14.88 23.96
N LEU A 424 14.79 -14.03 24.65
CA LEU A 424 16.23 -13.92 24.40
C LEU A 424 16.98 -15.21 24.74
N SER A 425 16.57 -15.92 25.79
CA SER A 425 17.21 -17.19 26.19
C SER A 425 16.94 -18.34 25.21
N GLU A 426 15.86 -18.25 24.45
CA GLU A 426 15.43 -19.22 23.44
C GLU A 426 16.02 -18.95 22.04
N CYS A 427 16.73 -17.83 21.90
CA CYS A 427 17.47 -17.45 20.70
C CYS A 427 18.92 -17.97 20.77
N ASP A 428 19.60 -18.05 19.61
CA ASP A 428 21.01 -18.39 19.54
C ASP A 428 21.87 -17.42 20.38
N SER A 429 22.65 -17.98 21.31
CA SER A 429 23.39 -17.19 22.29
C SER A 429 24.48 -16.33 21.66
N ASP A 430 25.15 -16.80 20.60
CA ASP A 430 26.18 -16.01 19.89
C ASP A 430 25.54 -14.83 19.16
N VAL A 431 24.37 -15.04 18.55
CA VAL A 431 23.61 -13.97 17.90
C VAL A 431 23.19 -12.89 18.90
N VAL A 432 22.57 -13.29 20.02
CA VAL A 432 22.11 -12.34 21.05
C VAL A 432 23.29 -11.60 21.67
N GLU A 433 24.38 -12.30 22.02
CA GLU A 433 25.58 -11.70 22.60
C GLU A 433 26.25 -10.72 21.63
N THR A 434 26.35 -11.07 20.35
CA THR A 434 26.95 -10.21 19.32
C THR A 434 26.12 -8.94 19.11
N ILE A 435 24.79 -9.06 18.97
CA ILE A 435 23.89 -7.90 18.80
C ILE A 435 23.93 -7.02 20.05
N SER A 436 23.81 -7.61 21.24
CA SER A 436 23.91 -6.88 22.51
C SER A 436 25.23 -6.13 22.65
N SER A 437 26.35 -6.78 22.30
CA SER A 437 27.68 -6.15 22.28
C SER A 437 27.78 -5.01 21.27
N GLY A 438 27.20 -5.16 20.09
CA GLY A 438 27.10 -4.09 19.09
C GLY A 438 26.32 -2.87 19.61
N VAL A 439 25.18 -3.10 20.27
CA VAL A 439 24.38 -2.04 20.90
C VAL A 439 25.19 -1.33 21.98
N MET A 440 25.87 -2.07 22.87
CA MET A 440 26.72 -1.47 23.91
C MET A 440 27.83 -0.58 23.31
N ARG A 441 28.51 -1.05 22.26
CA ARG A 441 29.54 -0.26 21.56
C ARG A 441 28.98 1.01 20.91
N LEU A 442 27.76 0.95 20.38
CA LEU A 442 27.06 2.14 19.87
C LEU A 442 26.82 3.17 20.98
N PHE A 443 26.38 2.73 22.16
CA PHE A 443 26.24 3.61 23.33
C PHE A 443 27.57 4.22 23.78
N ASP A 444 28.65 3.44 23.80
CA ASP A 444 29.99 3.93 24.14
C ASP A 444 30.52 4.96 23.14
N SER A 445 30.23 4.78 21.84
CA SER A 445 30.53 5.77 20.80
C SER A 445 29.83 7.11 21.07
N ARG A 446 28.52 7.06 21.40
CA ARG A 446 27.74 8.26 21.76
C ARG A 446 28.25 8.92 23.05
N LYS A 447 28.57 8.12 24.08
CA LYS A 447 29.17 8.61 25.34
C LYS A 447 30.48 9.34 25.08
N THR A 448 31.33 8.79 24.21
CA THR A 448 32.61 9.39 23.82
C THR A 448 32.39 10.67 23.02
N ALA A 449 31.41 10.72 22.11
CA ALA A 449 31.05 11.93 21.36
C ALA A 449 30.60 13.07 22.29
N LEU A 450 29.74 12.78 23.28
CA LEU A 450 29.30 13.76 24.30
C LEU A 450 30.48 14.25 25.17
N GLY A 451 31.42 13.37 25.51
CA GLY A 451 32.60 13.71 26.30
C GLY A 451 33.57 14.67 25.62
N LYS A 452 33.46 14.91 24.30
CA LYS A 452 34.31 15.84 23.54
C LYS A 452 33.89 17.32 23.69
N VAL A 453 32.78 17.61 24.38
CA VAL A 453 32.34 18.98 24.64
C VAL A 453 33.31 19.66 25.61
N LYS A 454 34.22 20.48 25.07
CA LYS A 454 35.01 21.43 25.87
C LYS A 454 34.09 22.58 26.29
N LEU A 455 33.64 22.58 27.54
CA LEU A 455 33.00 23.75 28.14
C LEU A 455 34.05 24.86 28.28
N VAL A 456 34.09 25.77 27.30
CA VAL A 456 34.88 27.00 27.42
C VAL A 456 34.13 27.90 28.38
N HIS A 457 34.49 27.84 29.67
CA HIS A 457 34.12 28.90 30.60
C HIS A 457 34.81 30.19 30.13
N LYS A 458 34.07 31.07 29.44
CA LYS A 458 34.45 32.47 29.36
C LYS A 458 34.34 33.03 30.78
N ALA A 459 35.48 33.14 31.46
CA ALA A 459 35.58 34.01 32.62
C ALA A 459 35.20 35.41 32.14
N VAL A 460 34.08 35.93 32.63
CA VAL A 460 33.72 37.34 32.49
C VAL A 460 34.70 38.09 33.39
N SER A 461 35.71 38.70 32.77
CA SER A 461 36.61 39.68 33.40
C SER A 461 36.00 41.06 33.32
#